data_AF-A0A3S3L2M8-F1
#
_entry.id   AF-A0A3S3L2M8-F1
#
_cell.length_a   1.000
_cell.length_b   1.000
_cell.length_c   1.000
_cell.angle_alpha   90.00
_cell.angle_beta   90.00
_cell.angle_gamma   90.00
#
_symmetry.space_group_name_H-M   'P 1'
#
loop_
_entity.id
_entity.type
_entity.pdbx_description
1 polymer ?
#
loop_
_entity_poly.entity_id
_entity_poly.type
_entity_poly.pdbx_seq_one_letter_code
_entity_poly.pdbx_strand_id
1 'polypeptide(L)'
;MLGLTDEYTVPLYSQAEAARIIGEPANTVRNWARGYAYRTTEGPKTALSLITVAAQPFSQLSVPFVGLAEAYVIAAFKKAGVPMQRIRPAVEAIRTEMAPRKPF
;
A
#
# COMPACT_ATOMS: atom_id res chain seq x y z
N MET A 1 15.42 15.81 -17.41
CA MET A 1 14.95 14.52 -16.88
C MET A 1 14.15 14.83 -15.62
N LEU A 2 12.83 15.03 -15.73
CA LEU A 2 11.96 15.38 -14.61
C LEU A 2 11.84 14.16 -13.69
N GLY A 3 12.60 14.16 -12.59
CA GLY A 3 12.37 13.21 -11.52
C GLY A 3 11.08 13.60 -10.80
N LEU A 4 10.20 12.63 -10.55
CA LEU A 4 9.20 12.68 -9.48
C LEU A 4 9.88 12.67 -8.08
N THR A 5 10.98 13.40 -7.95
CA THR A 5 11.99 13.27 -6.90
C THR A 5 11.52 14.03 -5.67
N ASP A 6 11.29 13.27 -4.59
CA ASP A 6 11.06 13.66 -3.20
C ASP A 6 9.62 14.03 -2.79
N GLU A 7 8.96 14.99 -3.44
CA GLU A 7 7.73 15.61 -2.90
C GLU A 7 6.55 14.64 -2.70
N TYR A 8 6.38 13.64 -3.57
CA TYR A 8 5.30 12.64 -3.47
C TYR A 8 5.60 11.46 -2.54
N THR A 9 6.84 11.38 -2.03
CA THR A 9 7.35 10.30 -1.19
C THR A 9 7.62 10.72 0.26
N VAL A 10 7.53 12.02 0.56
CA VAL A 10 7.52 12.52 1.93
C VAL A 10 6.30 11.96 2.66
N PRO A 11 6.45 11.34 3.85
CA PRO A 11 5.30 10.86 4.61
C PRO A 11 4.50 12.04 5.16
N LEU A 12 3.27 12.19 4.66
CA LEU A 12 2.37 13.29 5.01
C LEU A 12 1.25 12.84 5.96
N TYR A 13 0.94 11.54 5.95
CA TYR A 13 -0.19 11.00 6.68
C TYR A 13 0.23 9.84 7.57
N SER A 14 -0.40 9.75 8.74
CA SER A 14 -0.48 8.50 9.48
C SER A 14 -1.38 7.50 8.75
N GLN A 15 -1.24 6.21 9.06
CA GLN A 15 -2.13 5.17 8.51
C GLN A 15 -3.60 5.41 8.91
N ALA A 16 -3.84 6.00 10.08
CA ALA A 16 -5.18 6.32 10.56
C ALA A 16 -5.80 7.51 9.80
N GLU A 17 -5.00 8.51 9.44
CA GLU A 17 -5.45 9.61 8.59
C GLU A 17 -5.74 9.13 7.17
N ALA A 18 -4.84 8.35 6.58
CA ALA A 18 -5.05 7.77 5.26
C ALA A 18 -6.35 6.95 5.20
N ALA A 19 -6.60 6.12 6.22
CA ALA A 19 -7.83 5.35 6.35
C ALA A 19 -9.09 6.23 6.38
N ARG A 20 -9.08 7.31 7.17
CA ARG A 20 -10.20 8.28 7.22
C ARG A 20 -10.42 8.95 5.87
N ILE A 21 -9.35 9.38 5.19
CA ILE A 21 -9.42 10.06 3.89
C ILE A 21 -10.07 9.17 2.82
N ILE A 22 -9.69 7.89 2.76
CA ILE A 22 -10.20 6.96 1.74
C ILE A 22 -11.48 6.21 2.15
N GLY A 23 -11.98 6.43 3.38
CA GLY A 23 -13.19 5.78 3.89
C GLY A 23 -13.03 4.30 4.23
N GLU A 24 -11.85 3.88 4.66
CA GLU A 24 -11.54 2.48 5.01
C GLU A 24 -11.33 2.28 6.52
N PRO A 25 -11.58 1.08 7.08
CA PRO A 25 -11.22 0.79 8.45
C PRO A 25 -9.71 0.89 8.66
N ALA A 26 -9.28 1.51 9.77
CA ALA A 26 -7.85 1.70 10.06
C ALA A 26 -7.03 0.40 10.06
N ASN A 27 -7.63 -0.71 10.50
CA ASN A 27 -6.96 -2.02 10.48
C ASN A 27 -6.73 -2.55 9.06
N THR A 28 -7.62 -2.23 8.12
CA THR A 28 -7.48 -2.60 6.70
C THR A 28 -6.27 -1.91 6.09
N VAL A 29 -6.17 -0.59 6.25
CA VAL A 29 -5.03 0.20 5.73
C VAL A 29 -3.72 -0.21 6.41
N ARG A 30 -3.74 -0.52 7.71
CA ARG A 30 -2.57 -1.07 8.41
C ARG A 30 -2.08 -2.40 7.81
N ASN A 31 -3.00 -3.30 7.46
CA ASN A 31 -2.66 -4.58 6.81
C ASN A 31 -2.16 -4.37 5.37
N TRP A 32 -2.60 -3.32 4.68
CA TRP A 32 -2.04 -2.94 3.39
C TRP A 32 -0.63 -2.36 3.54
N ALA A 33 -0.40 -1.50 4.54
CA ALA A 33 0.85 -0.80 4.78
C ALA A 33 1.99 -1.68 5.33
N ARG A 34 1.67 -2.71 6.11
CA ARG A 34 2.68 -3.59 6.74
C ARG A 34 2.91 -4.88 5.96
N GLY A 35 1.98 -5.24 5.09
CA GLY A 35 1.84 -6.64 4.71
C GLY A 35 1.33 -7.47 5.90
N TYR A 36 1.23 -8.79 5.72
CA TYR A 36 0.86 -9.71 6.79
C TYR A 36 1.33 -11.13 6.49
N ALA A 37 1.66 -11.88 7.53
CA ALA A 37 1.91 -13.31 7.41
C ALA A 37 0.58 -14.05 7.26
N TYR A 38 0.52 -15.00 6.32
CA TYR A 38 -0.60 -15.91 6.15
C TYR A 38 -0.10 -17.35 5.98
N ARG A 39 -0.90 -18.31 6.44
CA ARG A 39 -0.56 -19.73 6.36
C ARG A 39 -0.92 -20.27 4.97
N THR A 40 -0.02 -21.06 4.41
CA THR A 40 -0.26 -21.84 3.19
C THR A 40 0.07 -23.32 3.43
N THR A 41 -0.33 -24.20 2.52
CA THR A 41 0.02 -25.63 2.55
C THR A 41 1.53 -25.89 2.48
N GLU A 42 2.29 -24.93 1.96
CA GLU A 42 3.76 -24.96 1.86
C GLU A 42 4.46 -24.29 3.06
N GLY A 43 3.70 -23.83 4.07
CA GLY A 43 4.20 -23.10 5.22
C GLY A 43 3.74 -21.64 5.29
N PRO A 44 4.15 -20.87 6.31
CA PRO A 44 3.82 -19.46 6.43
C PRO A 44 4.48 -18.64 5.30
N LYS A 45 3.68 -17.85 4.57
CA LYS A 45 4.14 -16.85 3.59
C LYS A 45 3.87 -15.45 4.12
N THR A 46 4.72 -14.49 3.75
CA THR A 46 4.55 -13.08 4.12
C THR A 46 4.10 -12.30 2.90
N ALA A 47 2.89 -11.76 2.92
CA ALA A 47 2.47 -10.77 1.94
C ALA A 47 3.26 -9.47 2.20
N LEU A 48 3.86 -8.91 1.15
CA LEU A 48 4.52 -7.60 1.22
C LEU A 48 3.50 -6.48 1.43
N SER A 49 3.98 -5.28 1.78
CA SER A 49 3.14 -4.08 1.79
C SER A 49 2.50 -3.89 0.42
N LEU A 50 1.20 -3.65 0.36
CA LEU A 50 0.48 -3.33 -0.88
C LEU A 50 0.56 -1.87 -1.28
N ILE A 51 0.96 -0.99 -0.37
CA ILE A 51 1.08 0.44 -0.64
C ILE A 51 2.47 0.93 -0.27
N THR A 52 2.85 2.07 -0.81
CA THR A 52 4.10 2.75 -0.55
C THR A 52 4.04 3.33 0.85
N VAL A 53 5.05 3.01 1.66
CA VAL A 53 5.22 3.52 3.01
C VAL A 53 6.67 3.97 3.19
N ALA A 54 6.86 5.08 3.88
CA ALA A 54 8.18 5.56 4.25
C ALA A 54 8.67 4.81 5.50
N ALA A 55 9.91 4.31 5.48
CA ALA A 55 10.55 3.73 6.65
C ALA A 55 11.07 4.85 7.56
N GLN A 56 10.23 5.36 8.46
CA GLN A 56 10.62 6.33 9.48
C GLN A 56 10.35 5.76 10.89
N PRO A 57 11.37 5.19 11.57
CA PRO A 57 11.20 4.44 12.82
C PRO A 57 10.57 5.23 13.98
N PHE A 58 10.55 6.56 13.90
CA PHE A 58 10.12 7.45 14.98
C PHE A 58 9.02 8.44 14.58
N SER A 59 8.44 8.29 13.38
CA SER A 59 7.36 9.15 12.90
C SER A 59 6.02 8.43 12.94
N GLN A 60 4.98 9.12 13.40
CA GLN A 60 3.60 8.65 13.22
C GLN A 60 3.15 8.79 11.76
N LEU A 61 3.79 9.65 10.98
CA LEU A 61 3.58 9.81 9.55
C LEU A 61 4.42 8.77 8.81
N SER A 62 3.74 7.95 8.03
CA SER A 62 4.39 6.86 7.27
C SER A 62 3.83 6.68 5.87
N VAL A 63 2.69 7.31 5.58
CA VAL A 63 2.02 7.22 4.28
C VAL A 63 2.29 8.51 3.51
N PRO A 64 3.06 8.46 2.42
CA PRO A 64 3.21 9.60 1.53
C PRO A 64 1.99 9.75 0.60
N PHE A 65 1.91 10.85 -0.15
CA PHE A 65 0.80 11.07 -1.09
C PHE A 65 0.60 9.90 -2.05
N VAL A 66 1.70 9.33 -2.56
CA VAL A 66 1.60 8.20 -3.48
C VAL A 66 1.05 6.94 -2.82
N GLY A 67 1.42 6.67 -1.57
CA GLY A 67 0.85 5.56 -0.80
C GLY A 67 -0.64 5.74 -0.52
N LEU A 68 -1.10 6.99 -0.35
CA LEU A 68 -2.52 7.31 -0.23
C LEU A 68 -3.27 7.07 -1.55
N ALA A 69 -2.70 7.49 -2.68
CA ALA A 69 -3.30 7.28 -4.01
C ALA A 69 -3.42 5.78 -4.34
N GLU A 70 -2.36 5.02 -4.07
CA GLU A 70 -2.36 3.56 -4.18
C GLU A 70 -3.45 2.90 -3.32
N ALA A 71 -3.58 3.33 -2.05
CA ALA A 71 -4.62 2.85 -1.16
C ALA A 71 -6.04 3.20 -1.66
N TYR A 72 -6.22 4.40 -2.21
CA TYR A 72 -7.48 4.84 -2.81
C TYR A 72 -7.89 3.95 -3.99
N VAL A 73 -6.96 3.62 -4.90
CA VAL A 73 -7.21 2.73 -6.04
C VAL A 73 -7.63 1.33 -5.55
N ILE A 74 -6.93 0.77 -4.57
CA ILE A 74 -7.28 -0.52 -3.96
C ILE A 74 -8.69 -0.48 -3.34
N ALA A 75 -9.00 0.59 -2.60
CA ALA A 75 -10.32 0.77 -2.00
C ALA A 75 -11.42 0.86 -3.07
N ALA A 76 -11.16 1.55 -4.18
CA ALA A 76 -12.09 1.65 -5.31
C ALA A 76 -12.37 0.28 -5.94
N PHE A 77 -11.33 -0.54 -6.19
CA PHE A 77 -11.52 -1.91 -6.70
C PHE A 77 -12.31 -2.79 -5.74
N LYS A 78 -12.01 -2.71 -4.44
CA LYS A 78 -12.76 -3.46 -3.43
C LYS A 78 -14.23 -3.01 -3.38
N LYS A 79 -14.49 -1.71 -3.46
CA LYS A 79 -15.86 -1.14 -3.54
C LYS A 79 -16.60 -1.59 -4.80
N ALA A 80 -15.89 -1.79 -5.91
CA ALA A 80 -16.42 -2.37 -7.15
C ALA A 80 -16.63 -3.90 -7.08
N GLY A 81 -16.35 -4.54 -5.93
CA GLY A 81 -16.58 -5.97 -5.73
C GLY A 81 -15.40 -6.87 -6.09
N VAL A 82 -14.22 -6.31 -6.39
CA VAL A 82 -13.03 -7.11 -6.68
C VAL A 82 -12.46 -7.66 -5.37
N PRO A 83 -12.32 -8.99 -5.22
CA PRO A 83 -11.81 -9.59 -3.99
C PRO A 83 -10.31 -9.30 -3.81
N MET A 84 -9.86 -9.10 -2.56
CA MET A 84 -8.45 -8.85 -2.23
C MET A 84 -7.51 -9.96 -2.73
N GLN A 85 -8.00 -11.19 -2.84
CA GLN A 85 -7.28 -12.35 -3.39
C GLN A 85 -6.92 -12.18 -4.88
N ARG A 86 -7.64 -11.32 -5.62
CA ARG A 86 -7.31 -10.95 -7.00
C ARG A 86 -6.53 -9.65 -7.09
N ILE A 87 -6.82 -8.68 -6.21
CA ILE A 87 -6.09 -7.40 -6.19
C ILE A 87 -4.61 -7.61 -5.85
N ARG A 88 -4.30 -8.44 -4.84
CA ARG A 88 -2.92 -8.65 -4.37
C ARG A 88 -1.98 -9.17 -5.46
N PRO A 89 -2.26 -10.29 -6.16
CA PRO A 89 -1.40 -10.77 -7.23
C PRO A 89 -1.28 -9.77 -8.39
N ALA A 90 -2.33 -9.01 -8.69
CA ALA A 90 -2.28 -8.01 -9.76
C ALA A 90 -1.33 -6.86 -9.43
N VAL A 91 -1.38 -6.33 -8.20
CA VAL A 91 -0.43 -5.31 -7.72
C VAL A 91 1.01 -5.85 -7.73
N GLU A 92 1.23 -7.10 -7.33
CA GLU A 92 2.55 -7.75 -7.36
C GLU A 92 3.08 -7.94 -8.79
N ALA A 93 2.21 -8.30 -9.74
CA ALA A 93 2.56 -8.41 -11.15
C ALA A 93 2.98 -7.05 -11.72
N ILE A 94 2.18 -6.00 -11.49
CA ILE A 94 2.49 -4.64 -11.93
C ILE A 94 3.84 -4.17 -11.37
N ARG A 95 4.11 -4.44 -10.09
CA ARG A 95 5.38 -4.10 -9.44
C ARG A 95 6.59 -4.85 -9.98
N THR A 96 6.38 -6.06 -10.51
CA THR A 96 7.44 -6.83 -11.17
C THR A 96 7.76 -6.25 -12.54
N GLU A 97 6.75 -5.76 -13.26
CA GLU A 97 6.89 -5.13 -14.57
C GLU A 97 7.46 -3.70 -14.46
N MET A 98 7.09 -2.98 -13.40
CA MET A 98 7.67 -1.68 -13.07
C MET A 98 9.05 -1.84 -12.44
N ALA A 99 9.97 -0.90 -12.70
CA ALA A 99 11.23 -0.87 -11.98
C ALA A 99 10.95 -0.83 -10.45
N PRO A 100 11.70 -1.56 -9.61
CA PRO A 100 11.37 -1.85 -8.20
C PRO A 100 11.31 -0.62 -7.26
N ARG A 101 11.51 0.57 -7.81
CA ARG A 101 11.53 1.86 -7.12
C ARG A 101 10.55 2.85 -7.76
N LYS A 102 9.45 2.36 -8.33
CA LYS A 102 8.35 3.19 -8.79
C LYS A 102 7.05 2.79 -8.09
N PRO A 103 6.24 3.78 -7.67
CA PRO A 103 4.87 3.53 -7.27
C PRO A 103 4.09 2.89 -8.43
N PHE A 104 3.05 2.12 -8.12
CA PHE A 104 2.27 1.38 -9.13
C PHE A 104 1.16 2.21 -9.77
#